data_AF-A0A661K5Y4-F1
#
_entry.id   AF-A0A661K5Y4-F1
#
_cell.length_a   1.000
_cell.length_b   1.000
_cell.length_c   1.000
_cell.angle_alpha   90.00
_cell.angle_beta   90.00
_cell.angle_gamma   90.00
#
_symmetry.space_group_name_H-M   'P 1'
#
loop_
_entity.id
_entity.type
_entity.pdbx_description
1 polymer ?
#
loop_
_entity_poly.entity_id
_entity_poly.type
_entity_poly.pdbx_seq_one_letter_code
_entity_poly.pdbx_strand_id
1 'polypeptide(L)'
;MLLTLVTLFACTAIDAGEKKDKEKTKEPVDTLINSGLVSGLKWRSIGPAFTSGRIADFAVNPTNNSEFYVAIASGNIWKTTNKGQTFKPVFEKQGAYSVGCLAMDPNNANIVWAGTGENNHQRALGYGDGVYKTVDGGKSWKNMGLKDSRQIGMILVDPRNSNVVYVAAEGSVWGPGGDRGLYKTTDGGKSWNRV
;
A
#
# COMPACT_ATOMS: atom_id res chain seq x y z
N MET A 1 -5.54 -84.57 -5.14
CA MET A 1 -4.32 -84.31 -4.36
C MET A 1 -4.28 -82.80 -4.14
N LEU A 2 -4.91 -82.31 -3.05
CA LEU A 2 -4.20 -81.78 -1.87
C LEU A 2 -3.22 -80.66 -2.29
N LEU A 3 -3.28 -79.41 -1.82
CA LEU A 3 -3.43 -79.00 -0.41
C LEU A 3 -3.55 -77.46 -0.34
N THR A 4 -4.46 -77.00 0.54
CA THR A 4 -4.41 -75.81 1.41
C THR A 4 -3.94 -74.44 0.90
N LEU A 5 -4.93 -73.55 0.94
CA LEU A 5 -4.89 -72.12 1.26
C LEU A 5 -4.00 -71.82 2.48
N VAL A 6 -2.96 -70.98 2.31
CA VAL A 6 -2.16 -70.43 3.41
C VAL A 6 -2.68 -69.04 3.75
N THR A 7 -3.26 -68.91 4.94
CA THR A 7 -3.62 -67.65 5.57
C THR A 7 -2.35 -66.96 6.08
N LEU A 8 -2.05 -65.76 5.56
CA LEU A 8 -0.97 -64.92 6.08
C LEU A 8 -1.52 -64.02 7.18
N PHE A 9 -1.04 -64.24 8.39
CA PHE A 9 -1.25 -63.42 9.59
C PHE A 9 -0.67 -62.01 9.38
N ALA A 10 -1.52 -60.97 9.41
CA ALA A 10 -1.06 -59.59 9.53
C ALA A 10 -1.01 -59.21 11.02
N CYS A 11 0.18 -59.33 11.63
CA CYS A 11 0.46 -58.70 12.92
C CYS A 11 0.68 -57.20 12.70
N THR A 12 -0.34 -56.37 12.97
CA THR A 12 -0.14 -54.94 13.15
C THR A 12 0.36 -54.70 14.57
N ALA A 13 1.66 -54.44 14.72
CA ALA A 13 2.19 -53.87 15.95
C ALA A 13 1.61 -52.46 16.12
N ILE A 14 0.79 -52.28 17.16
CA ILE A 14 0.37 -50.96 17.62
C ILE A 14 1.59 -50.34 18.30
N ASP A 15 2.24 -49.41 17.60
CA ASP A 15 3.28 -48.57 18.16
C ASP A 15 2.60 -47.53 19.07
N ALA A 16 2.40 -47.89 20.34
CA ALA A 16 1.86 -47.02 21.36
C ALA A 16 2.92 -46.01 21.81
N GLY A 17 3.19 -45.01 20.96
CA GLY A 17 3.96 -43.84 21.34
C GLY A 17 3.17 -43.00 22.34
N GLU A 18 3.57 -43.02 23.62
CA GLU A 18 3.08 -42.10 24.64
C GLU A 18 3.27 -40.64 24.18
N LYS A 19 2.18 -39.96 23.86
CA LYS A 19 2.16 -38.50 23.78
C LYS A 19 2.34 -37.95 25.20
N LYS A 20 3.59 -37.66 25.57
CA LYS A 20 3.88 -36.76 26.69
C LYS A 20 3.42 -35.37 26.30
N ASP A 21 2.24 -34.98 26.80
CA ASP A 21 1.81 -33.59 26.82
C ASP A 21 2.84 -32.78 27.60
N LYS A 22 3.72 -32.09 26.86
CA LYS A 22 4.57 -31.06 27.43
C LYS A 22 3.66 -29.91 27.82
N GLU A 23 3.23 -29.92 29.07
CA GLU A 23 2.63 -28.78 29.73
C GLU A 23 3.62 -27.62 29.59
N LYS A 24 3.35 -26.70 28.66
CA LYS A 24 4.11 -25.46 28.54
C LYS A 24 3.78 -24.65 29.78
N THR A 25 4.64 -24.73 30.79
CA THR A 25 4.70 -23.78 31.89
C THR A 25 4.83 -22.39 31.25
N LYS A 26 3.71 -21.67 31.17
CA LYS A 26 3.73 -20.26 30.78
C LYS A 26 4.44 -19.56 31.92
N GLU A 27 5.69 -19.17 31.70
CA GLU A 27 6.33 -18.22 32.59
C GLU A 27 5.39 -17.02 32.76
N PRO A 28 5.23 -16.49 33.98
CA PRO A 28 4.34 -15.37 34.22
C PRO A 28 4.83 -14.20 33.37
N VAL A 29 4.10 -13.90 32.29
CA VAL A 29 4.33 -12.71 31.48
C VAL A 29 4.18 -11.54 32.43
N ASP A 30 5.28 -10.81 32.64
CA ASP A 30 5.33 -9.66 33.53
C ASP A 30 4.20 -8.68 33.16
N THR A 31 3.14 -8.67 33.98
CA THR A 31 1.86 -7.97 33.74
C THR A 31 1.97 -6.46 33.98
N LEU A 32 3.15 -6.00 34.39
CA LEU A 32 3.46 -4.61 34.66
C LEU A 32 3.45 -3.71 33.42
N ILE A 33 3.49 -4.26 32.20
CA ILE A 33 3.29 -3.51 30.96
C ILE A 33 2.08 -4.10 30.23
N ASN A 34 0.94 -3.40 30.26
CA ASN A 34 -0.28 -3.75 29.53
C ASN A 34 -0.77 -2.58 28.66
N SER A 35 -1.66 -2.85 27.71
CA SER A 35 -2.18 -1.83 26.78
C SER A 35 -2.84 -0.65 27.50
N GLY A 36 -3.41 -0.87 28.70
CA GLY A 36 -4.01 0.17 29.53
C GLY A 36 -3.00 1.22 29.99
N LEU A 37 -1.79 0.80 30.38
CA LEU A 37 -0.73 1.69 30.86
C LEU A 37 -0.21 2.66 29.79
N VAL A 38 -0.28 2.27 28.52
CA VAL A 38 0.20 3.09 27.40
C VAL A 38 -0.94 3.70 26.56
N SER A 39 -2.20 3.38 26.87
CA SER A 39 -3.38 3.83 26.12
C SER A 39 -3.56 5.35 26.10
N GLY A 40 -3.07 6.04 27.13
CA GLY A 40 -3.10 7.50 27.24
C GLY A 40 -1.99 8.21 26.46
N LEU A 41 -0.98 7.48 25.95
CA LEU A 41 0.12 8.06 25.19
C LEU A 41 -0.35 8.39 23.78
N LYS A 42 -0.07 9.62 23.35
CA LYS A 42 -0.36 10.09 22.00
C LYS A 42 0.94 10.28 21.24
N TRP A 43 0.99 9.77 20.02
CA TRP A 43 2.04 10.10 19.08
C TRP A 43 1.97 11.60 18.78
N ARG A 44 3.13 12.25 18.79
CA ARG A 44 3.29 13.64 18.33
C ARG A 44 4.43 13.69 17.34
N SER A 45 4.23 14.40 16.24
CA SER A 45 5.32 14.75 15.34
C SER A 45 6.25 15.72 16.06
N ILE A 46 7.55 15.41 16.09
CA ILE A 46 8.60 16.34 16.56
C ILE A 46 9.23 17.13 15.40
N GLY A 47 8.74 16.91 14.17
CA GLY A 47 9.32 17.48 12.96
C GLY A 47 10.66 16.85 12.56
N PRO A 48 11.12 17.09 11.32
CA PRO A 48 12.47 16.74 10.92
C PRO A 48 13.48 17.67 11.61
N ALA A 49 14.59 17.11 12.09
CA ALA A 49 15.65 17.88 12.74
C ALA A 49 16.51 18.70 11.77
N PHE A 50 16.53 18.36 10.47
CA PHE A 50 17.38 19.03 9.48
C PHE A 50 16.77 19.05 8.07
N THR A 51 16.65 17.89 7.43
CA THR A 51 16.05 17.76 6.09
C THR A 51 14.78 16.93 6.13
N SER A 52 13.80 17.33 5.31
CA SER A 52 12.65 16.49 4.97
C SER A 52 13.10 15.34 4.06
N GLY A 53 12.28 14.31 3.95
CA GLY A 53 12.53 13.20 3.03
C GLY A 53 12.47 13.61 1.55
N ARG A 54 12.74 12.66 0.67
CA ARG A 54 12.67 12.86 -0.79
C ARG A 54 11.22 13.14 -1.20
N ILE A 55 11.01 14.30 -1.80
CA ILE A 55 9.73 14.67 -2.42
C ILE A 55 9.71 14.09 -3.83
N ALA A 56 8.70 13.27 -4.11
CA ALA A 56 8.55 12.61 -5.39
C ALA A 56 7.76 13.49 -6.38
N ASP A 57 6.67 14.10 -5.92
CA ASP A 57 5.75 14.83 -6.80
C ASP A 57 4.85 15.81 -6.03
N PHE A 58 4.22 16.72 -6.76
CA PHE A 58 3.20 17.65 -6.27
C PHE A 58 1.94 17.59 -7.13
N ALA A 59 0.77 17.66 -6.50
CA ALA A 59 -0.50 17.92 -7.18
C ALA A 59 -1.07 19.24 -6.70
N VAL A 60 -1.02 20.26 -7.55
CA VAL A 60 -1.40 21.65 -7.23
C VAL A 60 -2.81 21.94 -7.73
N ASN A 61 -3.64 22.56 -6.89
CA ASN A 61 -4.98 22.99 -7.29
C ASN A 61 -4.89 24.14 -8.32
N PRO A 62 -5.39 23.96 -9.56
CA PRO A 62 -5.22 24.93 -10.64
C PRO A 62 -5.99 26.23 -10.43
N THR A 63 -7.01 26.23 -9.57
CA THR A 63 -7.83 27.41 -9.26
C THR A 63 -7.51 28.02 -7.89
N ASN A 64 -6.72 27.32 -7.05
CA ASN A 64 -6.30 27.79 -5.74
C ASN A 64 -4.92 27.24 -5.35
N ASN A 65 -3.86 27.94 -5.74
CA ASN A 65 -2.49 27.53 -5.45
C ASN A 65 -2.11 27.53 -3.95
N SER A 66 -3.03 27.94 -3.05
CA SER A 66 -2.86 27.76 -1.61
C SER A 66 -3.03 26.30 -1.19
N GLU A 67 -3.68 25.50 -2.03
CA GLU A 67 -3.97 24.09 -1.81
C GLU A 67 -3.16 23.20 -2.76
N PHE A 68 -2.37 22.30 -2.18
CA PHE A 68 -1.66 21.29 -2.95
C PHE A 68 -1.31 20.08 -2.08
N TYR A 69 -1.02 18.98 -2.77
CA TYR A 69 -0.59 17.72 -2.20
C TYR A 69 0.87 17.48 -2.52
N VAL A 70 1.55 16.76 -1.64
CA VAL A 70 2.97 16.41 -1.75
C VAL A 70 3.08 14.90 -1.56
N ALA A 71 3.63 14.22 -2.55
CA ALA A 71 4.00 12.82 -2.46
C ALA A 71 5.43 12.68 -1.95
N ILE A 72 5.62 11.77 -1.00
CA ILE A 72 6.91 11.51 -0.38
C ILE A 72 7.31 10.06 -0.63
N ALA A 73 8.56 9.88 -1.05
CA ALA A 73 9.16 8.59 -1.37
C ALA A 73 8.96 7.52 -0.28
N SER A 74 9.02 7.93 0.99
CA SER A 74 8.80 7.06 2.15
C SER A 74 8.13 7.83 3.29
N GLY A 75 6.98 8.44 3.00
CA GLY A 75 6.34 9.35 3.95
C GLY A 75 4.90 9.71 3.65
N ASN A 76 4.17 8.86 2.91
CA ASN A 76 2.76 9.06 2.55
C ASN A 76 2.52 10.34 1.72
N ILE A 77 1.28 10.85 1.78
CA ILE A 77 0.82 12.06 1.11
C ILE A 77 0.49 13.11 2.17
N TRP A 78 0.95 14.33 1.93
CA TRP A 78 0.70 15.49 2.77
C TRP A 78 -0.07 16.54 1.97
N LYS A 79 -0.98 17.25 2.64
CA LYS A 79 -1.79 18.31 2.04
C LYS A 79 -1.57 19.63 2.78
N THR A 80 -1.45 20.71 2.04
CA THR A 80 -1.56 22.08 2.57
C THR A 80 -2.80 22.77 2.01
N THR A 81 -3.27 23.79 2.74
CA THR A 81 -4.34 24.72 2.30
C THR A 81 -3.95 26.17 2.56
N ASN A 82 -2.70 26.43 2.93
CA ASN A 82 -2.20 27.74 3.33
C ASN A 82 -0.84 28.07 2.70
N LYS A 83 -0.68 27.72 1.42
CA LYS A 83 0.53 28.00 0.61
C LYS A 83 1.79 27.34 1.18
N GLY A 84 1.66 26.15 1.75
CA GLY A 84 2.79 25.38 2.27
C GLY A 84 3.33 25.85 3.63
N GLN A 85 2.62 26.74 4.34
CA GLN A 85 3.01 27.11 5.71
C GLN A 85 2.87 25.93 6.68
N THR A 86 1.78 25.15 6.54
CA THR A 86 1.60 23.91 7.30
C THR A 86 1.05 22.80 6.41
N PHE A 87 1.34 21.56 6.81
CA PHE A 87 0.89 20.35 6.13
C PHE A 87 0.18 19.41 7.09
N LYS A 88 -0.83 18.71 6.59
CA LYS A 88 -1.52 17.63 7.29
C LYS A 88 -1.32 16.32 6.52
N PRO A 89 -1.06 15.20 7.20
CA PRO A 89 -1.00 13.91 6.52
C PRO A 89 -2.43 13.51 6.12
N VAL A 90 -2.59 12.96 4.92
CA VAL A 90 -3.89 12.59 4.35
C VAL A 90 -3.96 11.14 3.89
N PHE A 91 -2.88 10.37 4.08
CA PHE A 91 -2.73 8.99 3.59
C PHE A 91 -2.07 8.09 4.65
N GLU A 92 -2.52 8.15 5.90
CA GLU A 92 -1.91 7.41 7.03
C GLU A 92 -2.53 6.02 7.31
N LYS A 93 -3.66 5.71 6.67
CA LYS A 93 -4.47 4.50 6.94
C LYS A 93 -4.37 3.46 5.82
N GLN A 94 -3.41 3.62 4.91
CA GLN A 94 -3.27 2.84 3.69
C GLN A 94 -2.07 1.89 3.81
N GLY A 95 -2.05 0.85 2.98
CA GLY A 95 -1.04 -0.22 3.04
C GLY A 95 0.33 0.23 2.54
N ALA A 96 0.38 1.05 1.49
CA ALA A 96 1.61 1.66 1.01
C ALA A 96 1.97 2.93 1.77
N TYR A 97 3.26 3.06 2.09
CA TYR A 97 3.85 4.28 2.66
C TYR A 97 4.67 5.09 1.65
N SER A 98 4.95 4.48 0.51
CA SER A 98 5.79 5.00 -0.56
C SER A 98 4.91 5.50 -1.70
N VAL A 99 5.12 6.74 -2.15
CA VAL A 99 4.31 7.38 -3.19
C VAL A 99 5.23 7.99 -4.24
N GLY A 100 5.02 7.61 -5.51
CA GLY A 100 5.85 8.02 -6.64
C GLY A 100 5.27 9.19 -7.43
N CYS A 101 3.94 9.27 -7.55
CA CYS A 101 3.31 10.34 -8.31
C CYS A 101 1.91 10.69 -7.82
N LEU A 102 1.47 11.91 -8.10
CA LEU A 102 0.12 12.39 -7.87
C LEU A 102 -0.45 12.99 -9.15
N ALA A 103 -1.75 12.84 -9.36
CA ALA A 103 -2.45 13.55 -10.44
C ALA A 103 -3.75 14.13 -9.90
N MET A 104 -3.87 15.45 -9.94
CA MET A 104 -5.14 16.11 -9.66
C MET A 104 -6.02 16.09 -10.90
N ASP A 105 -7.30 15.84 -10.70
CA ASP A 105 -8.28 15.98 -11.76
C ASP A 105 -8.44 17.47 -12.14
N PRO A 106 -8.23 17.85 -13.42
CA PRO A 106 -8.32 19.24 -13.83
C PRO A 106 -9.75 19.80 -13.74
N ASN A 107 -10.78 18.95 -13.70
CA ASN A 107 -12.17 19.37 -13.61
C ASN A 107 -12.72 19.37 -12.17
N ASN A 108 -12.01 18.77 -11.21
CA ASN A 108 -12.42 18.73 -9.82
C ASN A 108 -11.24 18.52 -8.87
N ALA A 109 -10.79 19.59 -8.21
CA ALA A 109 -9.65 19.56 -7.29
C ALA A 109 -9.85 18.66 -6.04
N ASN A 110 -11.07 18.19 -5.75
CA ASN A 110 -11.29 17.19 -4.69
C ASN A 110 -10.89 15.77 -5.13
N ILE A 111 -10.73 15.54 -6.44
CA ILE A 111 -10.34 14.26 -7.00
C ILE A 111 -8.82 14.30 -7.23
N VAL A 112 -8.12 13.41 -6.52
CA VAL A 112 -6.68 13.22 -6.67
C VAL A 112 -6.41 11.73 -6.78
N TRP A 113 -5.57 11.38 -7.73
CA TRP A 113 -5.03 10.05 -7.94
C TRP A 113 -3.62 9.98 -7.37
N ALA A 114 -3.29 8.86 -6.75
CA ALA A 114 -1.97 8.60 -6.20
C ALA A 114 -1.43 7.28 -6.74
N GLY A 115 -0.23 7.34 -7.31
CA GLY A 115 0.54 6.17 -7.68
C GLY A 115 1.48 5.80 -6.54
N THR A 116 1.34 4.59 -6.01
CA THR A 116 2.20 4.11 -4.92
C THR A 116 3.46 3.44 -5.44
N GLY A 117 4.49 3.41 -4.59
CA GLY A 117 5.84 2.99 -4.94
C GLY A 117 6.64 4.11 -5.58
N GLU A 118 7.92 4.21 -5.23
CA GLU A 118 8.83 5.21 -5.80
C GLU A 118 9.10 4.95 -7.28
N ASN A 119 8.93 5.99 -8.10
CA ASN A 119 9.29 6.01 -9.52
C ASN A 119 10.72 6.53 -9.77
N ASN A 120 11.42 6.98 -8.72
CA ASN A 120 12.86 7.19 -8.77
C ASN A 120 13.56 5.87 -8.39
N HIS A 121 14.08 5.16 -9.39
CA HIS A 121 14.76 3.88 -9.16
C HIS A 121 16.16 4.06 -8.57
N GLN A 122 16.23 4.43 -7.30
CA GLN A 122 17.49 4.57 -6.55
C GLN A 122 17.89 3.26 -5.84
N ARG A 123 19.07 3.27 -5.19
CA ARG A 123 19.66 2.08 -4.53
C ARG A 123 18.76 1.49 -3.42
N ALA A 124 17.91 2.30 -2.81
CA ALA A 124 16.88 1.88 -1.87
C ALA A 124 15.55 2.52 -2.30
N LEU A 125 14.49 1.72 -2.40
CA LEU A 125 13.18 2.17 -2.81
C LEU A 125 12.06 1.45 -2.06
N GLY A 126 11.03 2.18 -1.68
CA GLY A 126 9.76 1.62 -1.24
C GLY A 126 8.94 1.11 -2.42
N TYR A 127 8.28 -0.03 -2.24
CA TYR A 127 7.26 -0.51 -3.16
C TYR A 127 5.87 -0.06 -2.70
N GLY A 128 4.97 0.06 -3.66
CA GLY A 128 3.56 0.33 -3.48
C GLY A 128 2.69 -0.91 -3.71
N ASP A 129 1.39 -0.68 -3.61
CA ASP A 129 0.30 -1.64 -3.78
C ASP A 129 -0.78 -1.10 -4.74
N GLY A 130 -0.36 -0.29 -5.72
CA GLY A 130 -1.16 0.14 -6.86
C GLY A 130 -1.59 1.60 -6.84
N VAL A 131 -2.76 1.86 -7.42
CA VAL A 131 -3.29 3.20 -7.62
C VAL A 131 -4.38 3.49 -6.60
N TYR A 132 -4.33 4.66 -5.98
CA TYR A 132 -5.38 5.16 -5.08
C TYR A 132 -6.08 6.37 -5.67
N LYS A 133 -7.32 6.58 -5.23
CA LYS A 133 -8.13 7.74 -5.56
C LYS A 133 -8.81 8.29 -4.32
N THR A 134 -8.78 9.60 -4.17
CA THR A 134 -9.70 10.34 -3.30
C THR A 134 -10.71 11.09 -4.15
N VAL A 135 -11.90 11.33 -3.61
CA VAL A 135 -12.94 12.18 -4.20
C VAL A 135 -13.42 13.27 -3.24
N ASP A 136 -12.82 13.33 -2.05
CA ASP A 136 -13.23 14.20 -0.94
C ASP A 136 -12.07 15.08 -0.44
N GLY A 137 -11.11 15.34 -1.32
CA GLY A 137 -9.96 16.17 -1.03
C GLY A 137 -8.97 15.52 -0.05
N GLY A 138 -8.88 14.19 -0.05
CA GLY A 138 -7.92 13.42 0.74
C GLY A 138 -8.39 13.06 2.15
N LYS A 139 -9.69 13.22 2.47
CA LYS A 139 -10.23 12.74 3.76
C LYS A 139 -10.30 11.21 3.77
N SER A 140 -10.59 10.61 2.63
CA SER A 140 -10.55 9.17 2.41
C SER A 140 -9.91 8.83 1.07
N TRP A 141 -9.33 7.63 0.99
CA TRP A 141 -8.73 7.09 -0.23
C TRP A 141 -9.18 5.66 -0.46
N LYS A 142 -9.43 5.33 -1.72
CA LYS A 142 -9.80 3.99 -2.17
C LYS A 142 -8.70 3.45 -3.09
N ASN A 143 -8.27 2.21 -2.85
CA ASN A 143 -7.40 1.50 -3.78
C ASN A 143 -8.24 1.13 -5.02
N MET A 144 -7.74 1.51 -6.20
CA MET A 144 -8.39 1.39 -7.49
C MET A 144 -7.80 0.26 -8.35
N GLY A 145 -6.92 -0.58 -7.80
CA GLY A 145 -6.31 -1.70 -8.50
C GLY A 145 -4.87 -1.43 -8.94
N LEU A 146 -4.40 -2.24 -9.90
CA LEU A 146 -2.99 -2.34 -10.29
C LEU A 146 -2.09 -2.72 -9.10
N LYS A 147 -2.56 -3.63 -8.25
CA LYS A 147 -1.94 -3.93 -6.95
C LYS A 147 -0.56 -4.56 -7.06
N ASP A 148 -0.29 -5.24 -8.17
CA ASP A 148 0.99 -5.89 -8.43
C ASP A 148 1.93 -4.99 -9.27
N SER A 149 1.58 -3.72 -9.48
CA SER A 149 2.42 -2.76 -10.20
C SER A 149 3.72 -2.46 -9.47
N ARG A 150 3.70 -2.50 -8.13
CA ARG A 150 4.78 -2.13 -7.20
C ARG A 150 5.31 -0.70 -7.33
N GLN A 151 5.39 -0.14 -8.53
CA GLN A 151 5.83 1.20 -8.85
C GLN A 151 4.89 1.77 -9.91
N ILE A 152 4.24 2.88 -9.58
CA ILE A 152 3.49 3.69 -10.54
C ILE A 152 4.35 4.88 -10.92
N GLY A 153 4.73 4.93 -12.20
CA GLY A 153 5.61 5.97 -12.72
C GLY A 153 4.91 7.30 -12.94
N MET A 154 3.70 7.24 -13.49
CA MET A 154 2.92 8.41 -13.86
C MET A 154 1.43 8.10 -13.96
N ILE A 155 0.61 9.09 -13.61
CA ILE A 155 -0.85 9.08 -13.82
C ILE A 155 -1.22 10.35 -14.59
N LEU A 156 -2.08 10.23 -15.60
CA LEU A 156 -2.64 11.36 -16.34
C LEU A 156 -4.16 11.24 -16.42
N VAL A 157 -4.86 12.32 -16.08
CA VAL A 157 -6.32 12.43 -16.20
C VAL A 157 -6.65 13.17 -17.49
N ASP A 158 -7.55 12.64 -18.31
CA ASP A 158 -8.01 13.34 -19.52
C ASP A 158 -8.78 14.60 -19.12
N PRO A 159 -8.35 15.80 -19.54
CA PRO A 159 -9.02 17.04 -19.15
C PRO A 159 -10.44 17.15 -19.70
N ARG A 160 -10.78 16.38 -20.73
CA ARG A 160 -12.12 16.39 -21.35
C ARG A 160 -13.08 15.44 -20.65
N ASN A 161 -12.57 14.46 -19.90
CA ASN A 161 -13.37 13.45 -19.23
C ASN A 161 -12.62 12.82 -18.04
N SER A 162 -12.99 13.23 -16.83
CA SER A 162 -12.45 12.76 -15.55
C SER A 162 -12.56 11.24 -15.29
N ASN A 163 -13.36 10.50 -16.06
CA ASN A 163 -13.42 9.04 -15.98
C ASN A 163 -12.33 8.35 -16.81
N VAL A 164 -11.67 9.09 -17.71
CA VAL A 164 -10.59 8.57 -18.55
C VAL A 164 -9.26 8.91 -17.90
N VAL A 165 -8.55 7.89 -17.45
CA VAL A 165 -7.25 8.02 -16.78
C VAL A 165 -6.27 7.02 -17.36
N TYR A 166 -5.04 7.46 -17.55
CA TYR A 166 -3.92 6.65 -18.00
C TYR A 166 -2.93 6.46 -16.85
N VAL A 167 -2.39 5.26 -16.73
CA VAL A 167 -1.42 4.90 -15.70
C VAL A 167 -0.25 4.19 -16.36
N ALA A 168 0.95 4.73 -16.20
CA ALA A 168 2.19 4.05 -16.53
C ALA A 168 2.66 3.28 -15.29
N ALA A 169 2.46 1.96 -15.30
CA ALA A 169 2.87 1.08 -14.22
C ALA A 169 4.19 0.39 -14.59
N GLU A 170 5.22 0.61 -13.77
CA GLU A 170 6.59 0.22 -14.09
C GLU A 170 6.85 -1.27 -13.77
N GLY A 171 6.04 -1.88 -12.90
CA GLY A 171 6.28 -3.23 -12.41
C GLY A 171 7.45 -3.29 -11.42
N SER A 172 7.77 -4.49 -10.96
CA SER A 172 8.91 -4.70 -10.05
C SER A 172 10.24 -4.28 -10.68
N VAL A 173 10.93 -3.29 -10.09
CA VAL A 173 12.27 -2.83 -10.53
C VAL A 173 13.29 -3.98 -10.65
N TRP A 174 13.17 -4.99 -9.78
CA TRP A 174 14.14 -6.09 -9.67
C TRP A 174 13.62 -7.43 -10.20
N GLY A 175 12.62 -7.44 -11.08
CA GLY A 175 12.13 -8.69 -11.64
C GLY A 175 11.10 -8.55 -12.76
N PRO A 176 10.77 -9.67 -13.42
CA PRO A 176 9.67 -9.73 -14.37
C PRO A 176 8.30 -9.72 -13.65
N GLY A 177 7.24 -9.52 -14.43
CA GLY A 177 5.85 -9.71 -13.98
C GLY A 177 5.20 -8.47 -13.34
N GLY A 178 4.08 -8.74 -12.65
CA GLY A 178 3.21 -7.73 -12.05
C GLY A 178 2.34 -6.98 -13.06
N ASP A 179 1.64 -5.96 -12.59
CA ASP A 179 0.88 -5.04 -13.42
C ASP A 179 1.81 -4.06 -14.14
N ARG A 180 2.63 -4.55 -15.08
CA ARG A 180 3.59 -3.75 -15.85
C ARG A 180 3.01 -3.34 -17.20
N GLY A 181 3.05 -2.04 -17.50
CA GLY A 181 2.68 -1.49 -18.80
C GLY A 181 1.88 -0.18 -18.71
N LEU A 182 1.31 0.21 -19.83
CA LEU A 182 0.38 1.33 -19.92
C LEU A 182 -1.04 0.80 -19.74
N TYR A 183 -1.77 1.39 -18.79
CA TYR A 183 -3.16 1.06 -18.52
C TYR A 183 -4.05 2.27 -18.74
N LYS A 184 -5.27 2.00 -19.16
CA LYS A 184 -6.34 2.99 -19.33
C LYS A 184 -7.58 2.52 -18.61
N THR A 185 -8.22 3.44 -17.91
CA THR A 185 -9.61 3.30 -17.47
C THR A 185 -10.49 4.29 -18.22
N THR A 186 -11.76 3.94 -18.40
CA THR A 186 -12.81 4.84 -18.92
C THR A 186 -14.01 4.92 -17.98
N ASP A 187 -13.92 4.30 -16.80
CA ASP A 187 -14.99 4.20 -15.81
C ASP A 187 -14.58 4.78 -14.44
N GLY A 188 -13.57 5.65 -14.44
CA GLY A 188 -13.08 6.31 -13.24
C GLY A 188 -12.29 5.38 -12.31
N GLY A 189 -11.65 4.36 -12.87
CA GLY A 189 -10.75 3.39 -12.21
C GLY A 189 -11.44 2.21 -11.57
N LYS A 190 -12.67 1.89 -11.96
CA LYS A 190 -13.34 0.64 -11.53
C LYS A 190 -12.75 -0.56 -12.27
N SER A 191 -12.32 -0.37 -13.51
CA SER A 191 -11.59 -1.35 -14.31
C SER A 191 -10.42 -0.71 -15.07
N TRP A 192 -9.42 -1.53 -15.37
CA TRP A 192 -8.22 -1.13 -16.11
C TRP A 192 -8.02 -2.05 -17.31
N ASN A 193 -7.82 -1.45 -18.47
CA ASN A 193 -7.44 -2.15 -19.70
C ASN A 193 -6.00 -1.80 -20.03
N ARG A 194 -5.19 -2.82 -20.33
CA ARG A 194 -3.84 -2.60 -20.85
C ARG A 194 -3.94 -2.11 -22.29
N VAL A 195 -3.13 -1.10 -22.63
CA VAL A 195 -3.03 -0.50 -23.97
C VAL A 195 -1.95 -1.19 -24.79
#